data_AF-A0A2J0LKQ1-F1
#
_entry.id   AF-A0A2J0LKQ1-F1
#
_cell.length_a   1.000
_cell.length_b   1.000
_cell.length_c   1.000
_cell.angle_alpha   90.00
_cell.angle_beta   90.00
_cell.angle_gamma   90.00
#
_symmetry.space_group_name_H-M   'P 1'
#
loop_
_entity.id
_entity.type
_entity.pdbx_description
1 polymer ?
#
loop_
_entity_poly.entity_id
_entity_poly.type
_entity_poly.pdbx_seq_one_letter_code
_entity_poly.pdbx_strand_id
1 'polypeptide(L)'
;VQVTSVTTAQTRTFKNKHGAFFYRACKRRAFTGYRIMNYEGFKVFIADKEKALVDFIYYRLRSGGTIDLKEERFDKNILKKINWAKVNKYAKLFNGRVLFTVKKLKEWSKC
;
A
#
# COMPACT_ATOMS: atom_id res chain seq x y z
N VAL A 1 -5.18 -16.45 -9.76
CA VAL A 1 -5.35 -15.42 -8.71
C VAL A 1 -3.98 -14.96 -8.22
N GLN A 2 -3.81 -13.66 -7.97
CA GLN A 2 -2.59 -13.08 -7.39
C GLN A 2 -2.93 -12.32 -6.11
N VAL A 3 -2.24 -12.64 -5.01
CA VAL A 3 -2.41 -11.98 -3.71
C VAL A 3 -1.09 -11.37 -3.28
N THR A 4 -1.11 -10.10 -2.87
CA THR A 4 0.05 -9.44 -2.27
C THR A 4 -0.24 -9.13 -0.80
N SER A 5 0.67 -9.55 0.06
CA SER A 5 0.62 -9.29 1.50
C SER A 5 1.90 -8.63 1.96
N VAL A 6 1.81 -7.89 3.06
CA VAL A 6 2.96 -7.27 3.72
C VAL A 6 3.24 -8.02 5.01
N THR A 7 4.50 -8.22 5.34
CA THR A 7 4.93 -8.90 6.56
C THR A 7 6.16 -8.22 7.15
N THR A 8 6.42 -8.46 8.44
CA THR A 8 7.68 -8.07 9.09
C THR A 8 8.78 -9.13 8.91
N ALA A 9 8.43 -10.30 8.37
CA ALA A 9 9.37 -11.35 7.99
C ALA A 9 10.04 -11.07 6.63
N GLN A 10 10.92 -11.98 6.20
CA GLN A 10 11.59 -11.91 4.90
C GLN A 10 10.59 -11.97 3.73
N THR A 11 10.93 -11.28 2.64
CA THR A 11 10.17 -11.34 1.39
C THR A 11 10.18 -12.76 0.82
N ARG A 12 9.01 -13.31 0.47
CA ARG A 12 8.86 -14.66 -0.11
C ARG A 12 7.75 -14.68 -1.15
N THR A 13 7.87 -15.59 -2.11
CA THR A 13 6.82 -15.85 -3.10
C THR A 13 6.49 -17.33 -3.09
N PHE A 14 5.20 -17.66 -3.04
CA PHE A 14 4.70 -19.02 -3.15
C PHE A 14 3.79 -19.11 -4.37
N LYS A 15 4.01 -20.14 -5.20
CA LYS A 15 3.15 -20.46 -6.35
C LYS A 15 2.64 -21.88 -6.19
N ASN A 16 1.33 -22.07 -6.30
CA ASN A 16 0.69 -23.38 -6.23
C ASN A 16 -0.59 -23.40 -7.08
N LYS A 17 -1.35 -24.51 -7.03
CA LYS A 17 -2.61 -24.67 -7.77
C LYS A 17 -3.68 -23.61 -7.47
N HIS A 18 -3.57 -22.89 -6.36
CA HIS A 18 -4.52 -21.84 -5.94
C HIS A 18 -4.11 -20.44 -6.41
N GLY A 19 -2.87 -20.26 -6.89
CA GLY A 19 -2.38 -18.99 -7.43
C GLY A 19 -0.98 -18.61 -6.96
N ALA A 20 -0.70 -17.31 -7.04
CA ALA A 20 0.59 -16.73 -6.66
C ALA A 20 0.43 -15.77 -5.48
N PHE A 21 1.20 -16.02 -4.43
CA PHE A 21 1.17 -15.29 -3.17
C PHE A 21 2.51 -14.58 -2.96
N PHE A 22 2.48 -13.26 -2.88
CA PHE A 22 3.65 -12.40 -2.75
C PHE A 22 3.68 -11.77 -1.35
N TYR A 23 4.64 -12.15 -0.53
CA TYR A 23 4.87 -11.56 0.79
C TYR A 23 6.02 -10.57 0.68
N ARG A 24 5.74 -9.28 0.90
CA ARG A 24 6.75 -8.21 0.88
C ARG A 24 7.13 -7.79 2.30
N ALA A 25 8.43 -7.75 2.58
CA ALA A 25 8.95 -7.29 3.86
C ALA A 25 8.76 -5.78 4.05
N CYS A 26 8.24 -5.36 5.21
CA CYS A 26 8.23 -3.98 5.66
C CYS A 26 8.90 -3.80 7.03
N LYS A 27 9.27 -2.56 7.36
CA LYS A 27 9.78 -2.24 8.70
C LYS A 27 8.66 -2.42 9.72
N ARG A 28 8.98 -2.96 10.91
CA ARG A 28 8.02 -3.12 12.03
C ARG A 28 7.20 -1.85 12.30
N ARG A 29 7.85 -0.68 12.32
CA ARG A 29 7.19 0.62 12.52
C ARG A 29 6.12 0.96 11.47
N ALA A 30 6.18 0.35 10.29
CA ALA A 30 5.23 0.56 9.19
C ALA A 30 4.22 -0.59 9.05
N PHE A 31 4.27 -1.61 9.93
CA PHE A 31 3.32 -2.71 9.98
C PHE A 31 2.11 -2.33 10.84
N THR A 32 1.23 -1.49 10.29
CA THR A 32 0.03 -0.95 10.96
C THR A 32 -1.06 -0.61 9.93
N GLY A 33 -2.22 -0.09 10.34
CA GLY A 33 -3.28 0.32 9.41
C GLY A 33 -4.01 -0.86 8.76
N TYR A 34 -4.20 -1.93 9.54
CA TYR A 34 -4.95 -3.11 9.14
C TYR A 34 -6.23 -3.22 9.95
N ARG A 35 -7.29 -3.72 9.31
CA ARG A 35 -8.52 -4.16 9.95
C ARG A 35 -8.65 -5.67 9.79
N ILE A 36 -9.25 -6.34 10.77
CA ILE A 36 -9.58 -7.75 10.66
C ILE A 36 -10.87 -7.87 9.83
N MET A 37 -10.84 -8.71 8.81
CA MET A 37 -12.01 -9.11 8.03
C MET A 37 -12.15 -10.61 8.08
N ASN A 38 -13.39 -11.10 8.23
CA ASN A 38 -13.69 -12.51 8.05
C ASN A 38 -13.86 -12.78 6.55
N TYR A 39 -13.02 -13.65 6.00
CA TYR A 39 -13.07 -14.09 4.62
C TYR A 39 -13.10 -15.62 4.61
N GLU A 40 -14.21 -16.21 4.15
CA GLU A 40 -14.39 -17.68 4.09
C GLU A 40 -14.10 -18.40 5.42
N GLY A 41 -14.50 -17.80 6.54
CA GLY A 41 -14.26 -18.35 7.89
C GLY A 41 -12.88 -18.02 8.48
N PHE A 42 -11.98 -17.40 7.71
CA PHE A 42 -10.66 -16.99 8.17
C PHE A 42 -10.62 -15.53 8.57
N LYS A 43 -9.94 -15.22 9.69
CA LYS A 43 -9.61 -13.85 10.09
C LYS A 43 -8.39 -13.37 9.30
N VAL A 44 -8.58 -12.38 8.45
CA VAL A 44 -7.53 -11.82 7.59
C VAL A 44 -7.29 -10.35 7.93
N PHE A 45 -6.03 -9.96 8.05
CA PHE A 45 -5.66 -8.56 8.12
C PHE A 45 -5.71 -7.92 6.73
N ILE A 46 -6.61 -6.96 6.56
CA ILE A 46 -6.77 -6.18 5.33
C ILE A 46 -6.29 -4.77 5.60
N ALA A 47 -5.38 -4.28 4.76
CA ALA A 47 -4.93 -2.89 4.81
C ALA A 47 -6.13 -1.96 4.57
N ASP A 48 -6.27 -0.91 5.38
CA ASP A 48 -7.19 0.15 5.02
C ASP A 48 -6.72 0.88 3.75
N LYS A 49 -7.61 1.68 3.15
CA LYS A 49 -7.35 2.30 1.84
C LYS A 49 -6.14 3.23 1.90
N GLU A 50 -5.96 3.95 3.01
CA GLU A 50 -4.83 4.85 3.21
C GLU A 50 -3.51 4.09 3.32
N LYS A 51 -3.49 2.99 4.08
CA LYS A 51 -2.31 2.13 4.21
C LYS A 51 -1.96 1.47 2.89
N ALA A 52 -2.95 0.94 2.18
CA ALA A 52 -2.76 0.30 0.88
C ALA A 52 -2.14 1.28 -0.13
N LEU A 53 -2.61 2.53 -0.15
CA LEU A 53 -2.04 3.58 -1.01
C LEU A 53 -0.57 3.86 -0.68
N VAL A 54 -0.24 4.01 0.60
CA VAL A 54 1.14 4.29 1.03
C VAL A 54 2.06 3.10 0.75
N ASP A 55 1.59 1.87 0.97
CA ASP A 55 2.33 0.64 0.67
C ASP A 55 2.66 0.55 -0.82
N PHE A 56 1.66 0.80 -1.68
CA PHE A 56 1.84 0.82 -3.11
C PHE A 56 2.95 1.79 -3.53
N ILE A 57 2.87 3.04 -3.07
CA ILE A 57 3.86 4.08 -3.36
C ILE A 57 5.25 3.67 -2.87
N TYR A 58 5.35 3.19 -1.62
CA TYR A 58 6.63 2.76 -1.05
C TYR A 58 7.27 1.66 -1.88
N TYR A 59 6.52 0.64 -2.25
CA TYR A 59 7.06 -0.50 -2.99
C TYR A 59 7.43 -0.16 -4.44
N ARG A 60 6.69 0.75 -5.07
CA ARG A 60 7.01 1.25 -6.42
C ARG A 60 8.28 2.09 -6.44
N LEU A 61 8.45 2.97 -5.44
CA LEU A 61 9.69 3.73 -5.26
C LEU A 61 10.87 2.81 -4.89
N ARG A 62 10.63 1.78 -4.07
CA ARG A 62 11.67 0.83 -3.65
C ARG A 62 12.18 -0.05 -4.79
N SER A 63 11.36 -0.34 -5.79
CA SER A 63 11.80 -1.09 -6.99
C SER A 63 12.62 -0.25 -7.97
N GLY A 64 13.00 0.98 -7.61
CA GLY A 64 13.74 1.89 -8.49
C GLY A 64 12.87 2.59 -9.54
N GLY A 65 11.54 2.39 -9.49
CA GLY A 65 10.61 3.04 -10.40
C GLY A 65 10.35 4.49 -10.02
N THR A 66 10.03 5.31 -11.01
CA THR A 66 9.33 6.59 -10.82
C THR A 66 7.82 6.33 -10.78
N ILE A 67 7.09 7.24 -10.14
CA ILE A 67 5.62 7.20 -10.11
C ILE A 67 5.13 8.30 -11.03
N ASP A 68 4.57 7.91 -12.17
CA ASP A 68 3.78 8.80 -13.00
C ASP A 68 2.32 8.69 -12.60
N LEU A 69 1.84 9.73 -11.91
CA LEU A 69 0.49 9.75 -11.35
C LEU A 69 -0.61 9.63 -12.41
N LYS A 70 -0.34 9.98 -13.67
CA LYS A 70 -1.28 9.81 -14.79
C LYS A 70 -1.35 8.35 -15.23
N GLU A 71 -0.21 7.68 -15.32
CA GLU A 71 -0.09 6.30 -15.79
C GLU A 71 -0.42 5.26 -14.72
N GLU A 72 -0.33 5.61 -13.43
CA GLU A 72 -0.72 4.68 -12.35
C GLU A 72 -2.23 4.42 -12.28
N ARG A 73 -3.05 5.10 -13.11
CA ARG A 73 -4.50 4.88 -13.25
C ARG A 73 -5.27 4.91 -11.92
N PHE A 74 -4.89 5.82 -11.03
CA PHE A 74 -5.60 5.99 -9.76
C PHE A 74 -7.08 6.34 -9.99
N ASP A 75 -7.97 5.65 -9.28
CA ASP A 75 -9.38 5.98 -9.26
C ASP A 75 -9.61 7.27 -8.45
N LYS A 76 -9.92 8.37 -9.16
CA LYS A 76 -10.20 9.68 -8.54
C LYS A 76 -11.35 9.64 -7.56
N ASN A 77 -12.36 8.78 -7.75
CA ASN A 77 -13.50 8.67 -6.83
C ASN A 77 -13.08 8.05 -5.49
N ILE A 78 -12.14 7.11 -5.52
CA ILE A 78 -11.54 6.54 -4.30
C ILE A 78 -10.66 7.60 -3.63
N LEU A 79 -9.82 8.31 -4.38
CA LEU A 79 -8.92 9.35 -3.83
C LEU A 79 -9.69 10.49 -3.15
N LYS A 80 -10.86 10.88 -3.67
CA LYS A 80 -11.74 11.89 -3.04
C LYS A 80 -12.23 11.46 -1.65
N LYS A 81 -12.30 10.15 -1.38
CA LYS A 81 -12.79 9.59 -0.11
C LYS A 81 -11.65 9.22 0.87
N ILE A 82 -10.40 9.45 0.50
CA ILE A 82 -9.23 9.12 1.32
C ILE A 82 -9.04 10.11 2.47
N ASN A 83 -8.71 9.60 3.65
CA ASN A 83 -8.26 10.43 4.75
C ASN A 83 -6.77 10.79 4.61
N TRP A 84 -6.49 11.98 4.07
CA TRP A 84 -5.12 12.44 3.84
C TRP A 84 -4.29 12.66 5.11
N ALA A 85 -4.91 12.91 6.27
CA ALA A 85 -4.17 13.00 7.54
C ALA A 85 -3.58 11.64 7.91
N LYS A 86 -4.37 10.57 7.71
CA LYS A 86 -3.96 9.18 7.94
C LYS A 86 -2.93 8.71 6.91
N VAL A 87 -3.07 9.07 5.63
CA VAL A 87 -2.02 8.86 4.60
C VAL A 87 -0.70 9.48 5.02
N ASN A 88 -0.72 10.75 5.44
CA ASN A 88 0.50 11.43 5.91
C ASN A 88 1.12 10.74 7.14
N LYS A 89 0.29 10.29 8.09
CA LYS A 89 0.76 9.53 9.26
C LYS A 89 1.47 8.25 8.84
N TYR A 90 0.91 7.49 7.91
CA TYR A 90 1.53 6.25 7.42
C TYR A 90 2.79 6.50 6.57
N ALA A 91 2.77 7.51 5.70
CA ALA A 91 3.93 7.84 4.87
C ALA A 91 5.18 8.18 5.70
N LYS A 92 5.01 8.88 6.83
CA LYS A 92 6.09 9.20 7.78
C LYS A 92 6.77 7.96 8.38
N LEU A 93 6.10 6.81 8.43
CA LEU A 93 6.66 5.56 8.95
C LEU A 93 7.69 4.93 8.00
N PHE A 94 7.69 5.34 6.72
CA PHE A 94 8.62 4.84 5.70
C PHE A 94 9.86 5.73 5.59
N ASN A 95 9.81 6.77 4.75
CA ASN A 95 10.90 7.72 4.48
C ASN A 95 10.36 9.01 3.82
N GLY A 96 11.24 10.01 3.65
CA GLY A 96 10.89 11.31 3.06
C GLY A 96 10.44 11.25 1.60
N ARG A 97 10.94 10.30 0.79
CA ARG A 97 10.52 10.16 -0.62
C ARG A 97 9.05 9.74 -0.71
N VAL A 98 8.63 8.78 0.11
CA VAL A 98 7.21 8.37 0.20
C VAL A 98 6.34 9.54 0.61
N LEU A 99 6.76 10.30 1.63
CA LEU A 99 6.03 11.49 2.10
C LEU A 99 5.90 12.56 1.01
N PHE A 100 6.97 12.80 0.25
CA PHE A 100 6.94 13.73 -0.87
C PHE A 100 5.97 13.28 -1.96
N THR A 101 6.01 12.00 -2.36
CA THR A 101 5.13 11.49 -3.41
C THR A 101 3.65 11.50 -3.01
N VAL A 102 3.29 11.19 -1.76
CA VAL A 102 1.88 11.28 -1.33
C VAL A 102 1.37 12.71 -1.32
N LYS A 103 2.23 13.71 -1.03
CA LYS A 103 1.86 15.13 -1.12
C LYS A 103 1.59 15.53 -2.57
N LYS A 104 2.47 15.16 -3.48
CA LYS A 104 2.28 15.37 -4.93
C LYS A 104 0.99 14.70 -5.43
N LEU A 105 0.71 13.47 -5.00
CA LEU A 105 -0.54 12.78 -5.33
C LEU A 105 -1.77 13.50 -4.78
N LYS A 106 -1.70 14.04 -3.54
CA LYS A 106 -2.79 14.82 -2.96
C LYS A 106 -3.11 16.05 -3.80
N GLU A 107 -2.10 16.78 -4.25
CA GLU A 107 -2.26 17.94 -5.13
C GLU A 107 -2.89 17.53 -6.47
N TRP A 108 -2.34 16.50 -7.11
CA TRP A 108 -2.89 15.96 -8.36
C TRP A 108 -4.35 15.49 -8.24
N SER A 109 -4.72 14.91 -7.09
CA SER A 109 -6.09 14.42 -6.87
C SER A 109 -7.15 15.52 -6.75
N LYS A 110 -6.73 16.78 -6.50
CA LYS A 110 -7.62 17.94 -6.46
C LYS A 110 -7.91 18.52 -7.85
N CYS A 111 -7.06 18.22 -8.84
CA CYS A 111 -7.23 18.61 -10.24
C CYS A 111 -8.15 17.63 -10.98
#